data_AF-A0A1Q6KI49-F1
#
_entry.id   AF-A0A1Q6KI49-F1
#
_cell.length_a   1.000
_cell.length_b   1.000
_cell.length_c   1.000
_cell.angle_alpha   90.00
_cell.angle_beta   90.00
_cell.angle_gamma   90.00
#
_symmetry.space_group_name_H-M   'P 1'
#
loop_
_entity.id
_entity.type
_entity.pdbx_description
1 polymer ?
#
loop_
_entity_poly.entity_id
_entity_poly.type
_entity_poly.pdbx_seq_one_letter_code
_entity_poly.pdbx_strand_id
1 'polypeptide(L)'
;MPKIKDNIIRVFNRIFRKNSFPMLANVSKQNYDEYHTTYDTLSKIFGELDDIEAYLVGGISSAIQTNQDLYRKNSDIDIMCKEEDLPKIIKKLQEIGYSIEDKRGIKTNNIIDINGDFKVGCHDINTSIKNSNLLGVGLFVYKINNNEVTTYSYAFDERIGKFVGTEKVIPKELFDMIYNNTPVDYKGIQLKTQSKEYTYMSKSRGTRAKDKLDASIIEPTLDEKSMEKISKIRELEARTNKYRLVFDKNGKIESRHRLPSLEDKVNSFLTSLYISSSTKTPQQIVNDVLQSEQYSRVIIEHPEINSLINEWQEKTKHYTYRDKIRLINIDYSQKLQGFDKKAIDNALDFLQRRHQNHGKNNDDIELDPEASKIFELMTEYGQSIKRIFVDNNIDITHITSIAPEKLEGGVLRKSIDRANNYETERVNGVFASSSSIDGNNPYIARNSSGMIILGKSTYIYGSDNIEVTQDSEGKKHAMLRQPNYIYHINPNRFNPVCNLTIDPRSHEPIFEFSEEWISDSEVDISDHSQVRNIEQVKDVTSLLEHYTILCDTQSQGIGMKVRQSKSKDEELKFIAIKIKDGSVRNINQETGINYRDLSSIER
;
A
#
# COMPACT_ATOMS: atom_id res chain seq x y z
N MET A 1 -50.99 3.08 -75.31
CA MET A 1 -50.52 3.83 -74.13
C MET A 1 -49.95 2.99 -72.94
N PRO A 2 -49.22 1.85 -73.08
CA PRO A 2 -48.66 1.18 -71.88
C PRO A 2 -47.46 1.91 -71.24
N LYS A 3 -46.46 2.31 -72.05
CA LYS A 3 -45.15 2.81 -71.58
C LYS A 3 -45.20 4.06 -70.67
N ILE A 4 -46.26 4.87 -70.75
CA ILE A 4 -46.42 6.06 -69.89
C ILE A 4 -46.84 5.63 -68.47
N LYS A 5 -47.70 4.62 -68.33
CA LYS A 5 -48.14 4.11 -67.02
C LYS A 5 -46.99 3.48 -66.26
N ASP A 6 -46.15 2.70 -66.93
CA ASP A 6 -44.96 2.07 -66.33
C ASP A 6 -43.90 3.10 -65.90
N ASN A 7 -43.69 4.16 -66.69
CA ASN A 7 -42.77 5.23 -66.31
C ASN A 7 -43.31 6.07 -65.13
N ILE A 8 -44.61 6.37 -65.09
CA ILE A 8 -45.22 7.05 -63.94
C ILE A 8 -45.13 6.17 -62.68
N ILE A 9 -45.42 4.87 -62.78
CA ILE A 9 -45.30 3.94 -61.64
C ILE A 9 -43.83 3.79 -61.19
N ARG A 10 -42.85 3.77 -62.11
CA ARG A 10 -41.43 3.79 -61.74
C ARG A 10 -40.99 5.11 -61.10
N VAL A 11 -41.50 6.26 -61.57
CA VAL A 11 -41.21 7.56 -60.98
C VAL A 11 -41.85 7.68 -59.60
N PHE A 12 -43.11 7.29 -59.43
CA PHE A 12 -43.76 7.17 -58.11
C PHE A 12 -42.97 6.22 -57.21
N ASN A 13 -42.70 4.99 -57.63
CA ASN A 13 -41.92 4.05 -56.80
C ASN A 13 -40.49 4.52 -56.51
N ARG A 14 -39.90 5.41 -57.31
CA ARG A 14 -38.57 6.01 -57.06
C ARG A 14 -38.62 7.26 -56.16
N ILE A 15 -39.76 7.95 -56.11
CA ILE A 15 -40.06 9.02 -55.17
C ILE A 15 -40.42 8.42 -53.80
N PHE A 16 -41.32 7.44 -53.77
CA PHE A 16 -41.82 6.81 -52.54
C PHE A 16 -40.86 5.79 -51.91
N ARG A 17 -39.94 5.14 -52.66
CA ARG A 17 -38.84 4.35 -52.05
C ARG A 17 -37.76 5.19 -51.38
N LYS A 18 -37.80 6.53 -51.49
CA LYS A 18 -36.68 7.37 -51.04
C LYS A 18 -36.79 7.94 -49.63
N ASN A 19 -37.89 7.70 -48.91
CA ASN A 19 -38.04 7.98 -47.47
C ASN A 19 -39.23 7.19 -46.90
N SER A 20 -39.00 5.91 -46.57
CA SER A 20 -39.90 5.14 -45.71
C SER A 20 -39.09 4.22 -44.79
N PHE A 21 -38.11 4.79 -44.09
CA PHE A 21 -37.86 4.33 -42.74
C PHE A 21 -39.15 4.61 -41.95
N PRO A 22 -39.78 3.60 -41.33
CA PRO A 22 -40.86 3.88 -40.39
C PRO A 22 -40.27 4.77 -39.30
N MET A 23 -40.91 5.91 -39.01
CA MET A 23 -40.51 6.72 -37.87
C MET A 23 -40.51 5.84 -36.62
N LEU A 24 -39.41 5.86 -35.86
CA LEU A 24 -39.31 5.13 -34.60
C LEU A 24 -40.49 5.50 -33.69
N ALA A 25 -40.97 4.53 -32.92
CA ALA A 25 -42.20 4.67 -32.16
C ALA A 25 -42.07 5.83 -31.17
N ASN A 26 -43.04 6.75 -31.19
CA ASN A 26 -43.10 7.91 -30.30
C ASN A 26 -41.91 8.90 -30.42
N VAL A 27 -41.36 9.08 -31.63
CA VAL A 27 -40.47 10.22 -31.96
C VAL A 27 -41.24 11.26 -32.77
N SER A 28 -41.09 12.55 -32.47
CA SER A 28 -41.73 13.61 -33.26
C SER A 28 -41.04 13.77 -34.62
N LYS A 29 -41.78 14.14 -35.68
CA LYS A 29 -41.19 14.28 -37.03
C LYS A 29 -40.04 15.28 -37.05
N GLN A 30 -40.19 16.42 -36.38
CA GLN A 30 -39.14 17.44 -36.31
C GLN A 30 -37.87 16.94 -35.61
N ASN A 31 -38.01 16.19 -34.51
CA ASN A 31 -36.86 15.60 -33.81
C ASN A 31 -36.20 14.49 -34.65
N TYR A 32 -37.00 13.64 -35.30
CA TYR A 32 -36.45 12.65 -36.23
C TYR A 32 -35.72 13.33 -37.39
N ASP A 33 -36.31 14.31 -38.08
CA ASP A 33 -35.64 15.01 -39.18
C ASP A 33 -34.28 15.63 -38.74
N GLU A 34 -34.18 16.13 -37.50
CA GLU A 34 -32.95 16.69 -36.93
C GLU A 34 -31.88 15.64 -36.56
N TYR A 35 -32.28 14.46 -36.07
CA TYR A 35 -31.39 13.43 -35.51
C TYR A 35 -31.44 12.06 -36.22
N HIS A 36 -32.10 11.96 -37.38
CA HIS A 36 -32.34 10.70 -38.12
C HIS A 36 -31.07 9.88 -38.30
N THR A 37 -29.94 10.52 -38.62
CA THR A 37 -28.62 9.88 -38.77
C THR A 37 -28.26 9.03 -37.54
N THR A 38 -28.49 9.55 -36.32
CA THR A 38 -28.23 8.80 -35.08
C THR A 38 -29.24 7.67 -34.90
N TYR A 39 -30.53 7.95 -35.09
CA TYR A 39 -31.62 6.98 -34.92
C TYR A 39 -31.51 5.79 -35.87
N ASP A 40 -31.28 6.05 -37.17
CA ASP A 40 -31.09 5.05 -38.20
C ASP A 40 -29.83 4.22 -37.95
N THR A 41 -28.76 4.84 -37.41
CA THR A 41 -27.53 4.12 -37.02
C THR A 41 -27.76 3.19 -35.84
N LEU A 42 -28.45 3.65 -34.79
CA LEU A 42 -28.79 2.81 -33.63
C LEU A 42 -29.66 1.62 -34.05
N SER A 43 -30.73 1.87 -34.83
CA SER A 43 -31.62 0.82 -35.32
C SER A 43 -30.89 -0.23 -36.16
N LYS A 44 -30.07 0.21 -37.12
CA LYS A 44 -29.34 -0.69 -38.01
C LYS A 44 -28.23 -1.48 -37.32
N ILE A 45 -27.53 -0.89 -36.35
CA ILE A 45 -26.47 -1.61 -35.62
C ILE A 45 -27.09 -2.58 -34.62
N PHE A 46 -27.97 -2.13 -33.73
CA PHE A 46 -28.42 -2.98 -32.64
C PHE A 46 -29.35 -4.10 -33.09
N GLY A 47 -30.16 -3.90 -34.14
CA GLY A 47 -30.90 -5.00 -34.77
C GLY A 47 -30.01 -6.09 -35.42
N GLU A 48 -28.73 -5.81 -35.66
CA GLU A 48 -27.74 -6.84 -36.02
C GLU A 48 -27.02 -7.41 -34.79
N LEU A 49 -27.01 -6.72 -33.63
CA LEU A 49 -26.28 -7.14 -32.43
C LEU A 49 -27.17 -7.83 -31.36
N ASP A 50 -28.46 -8.06 -31.63
CA ASP A 50 -29.43 -8.68 -30.70
C ASP A 50 -28.95 -10.00 -30.04
N ASP A 51 -28.06 -10.76 -30.71
CA ASP A 51 -27.49 -12.02 -30.22
C ASP A 51 -26.04 -11.90 -29.69
N ILE A 52 -25.63 -10.70 -29.27
CA ILE A 52 -24.28 -10.38 -28.78
C ILE A 52 -24.36 -9.50 -27.52
N GLU A 53 -23.46 -9.73 -26.56
CA GLU A 53 -23.33 -8.84 -25.40
C GLU A 53 -22.53 -7.57 -25.75
N ALA A 54 -23.26 -6.56 -26.23
CA ALA A 54 -22.76 -5.24 -26.56
C ALA A 54 -23.53 -4.16 -25.79
N TYR A 55 -22.83 -3.22 -25.17
CA TYR A 55 -23.42 -2.10 -24.43
C TYR A 55 -23.15 -0.81 -25.18
N LEU A 56 -24.19 -0.03 -25.44
CA LEU A 56 -24.04 1.35 -25.87
C LEU A 56 -23.44 2.18 -24.72
N VAL A 57 -22.40 2.95 -25.00
CA VAL A 57 -21.73 3.81 -24.01
C VAL A 57 -21.67 5.27 -24.46
N GLY A 58 -21.17 6.14 -23.59
CA GLY A 58 -21.08 7.56 -23.88
C GLY A 58 -22.43 8.28 -23.85
N GLY A 59 -22.48 9.47 -24.45
CA GLY A 59 -23.56 10.44 -24.20
C GLY A 59 -24.93 10.11 -24.78
N ILE A 60 -25.04 9.16 -25.72
CA ILE A 60 -26.35 8.72 -26.24
C ILE A 60 -27.12 7.97 -25.15
N SER A 61 -26.40 7.24 -24.28
CA SER A 61 -26.95 6.52 -23.14
C SER A 61 -27.72 7.42 -22.18
N SER A 62 -27.38 8.72 -22.07
CA SER A 62 -28.14 9.70 -21.28
C SER A 62 -29.58 9.84 -21.78
N ALA A 63 -29.81 9.96 -23.09
CA ALA A 63 -31.16 10.08 -23.66
C ALA A 63 -31.98 8.79 -23.47
N ILE A 64 -31.34 7.64 -23.72
CA ILE A 64 -31.97 6.32 -23.62
C ILE A 64 -32.36 5.99 -22.18
N GLN A 65 -31.44 6.12 -21.24
CA GLN A 65 -31.67 5.79 -19.83
C GLN A 65 -32.68 6.72 -19.13
N THR A 66 -32.92 7.92 -19.69
CA THR A 66 -33.93 8.85 -19.21
C THR A 66 -35.24 8.81 -20.01
N ASN A 67 -35.33 7.94 -21.03
CA ASN A 67 -36.44 7.83 -21.98
C ASN A 67 -36.81 9.17 -22.67
N GLN A 68 -35.80 9.98 -23.02
CA GLN A 68 -35.95 11.25 -23.70
C GLN A 68 -35.63 11.15 -25.19
N ASP A 69 -36.22 12.03 -26.00
CA ASP A 69 -35.78 12.22 -27.39
C ASP A 69 -34.31 12.70 -27.44
N LEU A 70 -33.64 12.52 -28.57
CA LEU A 70 -32.28 13.05 -28.75
C LEU A 70 -32.33 14.58 -28.67
N TYR A 71 -31.41 15.15 -27.88
CA TYR A 71 -31.36 16.59 -27.53
C TYR A 71 -30.13 17.30 -28.09
N ARG A 72 -29.25 16.58 -28.79
CA ARG A 72 -28.08 17.12 -29.49
C ARG A 72 -27.62 16.15 -30.58
N LYS A 73 -26.85 16.66 -31.53
CA LYS A 73 -26.21 15.82 -32.56
C LYS A 73 -25.07 14.99 -31.97
N ASN A 74 -24.83 13.83 -32.58
CA ASN A 74 -23.75 12.91 -32.23
C ASN A 74 -22.80 12.75 -33.42
N SER A 75 -21.51 12.61 -33.12
CA SER A 75 -20.44 12.34 -34.08
C SER A 75 -20.31 10.85 -34.41
N ASP A 76 -20.60 10.02 -33.41
CA ASP A 76 -20.25 8.62 -33.34
C ASP A 76 -21.16 7.84 -32.37
N ILE A 77 -21.17 6.51 -32.53
CA ILE A 77 -21.75 5.52 -31.62
C ILE A 77 -20.60 4.79 -30.93
N ASP A 78 -20.52 4.88 -29.60
CA ASP A 78 -19.53 4.14 -28.82
C ASP A 78 -20.15 2.84 -28.28
N ILE A 79 -19.48 1.70 -28.47
CA ILE A 79 -19.96 0.38 -28.02
C ILE A 79 -18.87 -0.33 -27.22
N MET A 80 -19.21 -0.81 -26.03
CA MET A 80 -18.38 -1.69 -25.21
C MET A 80 -18.80 -3.15 -25.43
N CYS A 81 -17.86 -4.04 -25.72
CA CYS A 81 -18.14 -5.45 -26.05
C CYS A 81 -17.10 -6.42 -25.49
N LYS A 82 -17.46 -7.69 -25.34
CA LYS A 82 -16.53 -8.74 -24.92
C LYS A 82 -15.52 -9.02 -26.04
N GLU A 83 -14.22 -9.14 -25.71
CA GLU A 83 -13.19 -9.38 -26.76
C GLU A 83 -13.44 -10.66 -27.56
N GLU A 84 -13.98 -11.71 -26.93
CA GLU A 84 -14.34 -12.98 -27.57
C GLU A 84 -15.39 -12.81 -28.69
N ASP A 85 -16.32 -11.86 -28.53
CA ASP A 85 -17.38 -11.58 -29.51
C ASP A 85 -16.92 -10.62 -30.62
N LEU A 86 -15.78 -9.96 -30.45
CA LEU A 86 -15.29 -8.94 -31.39
C LEU A 86 -15.22 -9.43 -32.85
N PRO A 87 -14.74 -10.64 -33.19
CA PRO A 87 -14.74 -11.11 -34.58
C PRO A 87 -16.14 -11.21 -35.19
N LYS A 88 -17.16 -11.57 -34.37
CA LYS A 88 -18.56 -11.66 -34.77
C LYS A 88 -19.15 -10.27 -35.02
N ILE A 89 -18.88 -9.31 -34.12
CA ILE A 89 -19.29 -7.90 -34.27
C ILE A 89 -18.67 -7.28 -35.53
N ILE A 90 -17.36 -7.46 -35.74
CA ILE A 90 -16.65 -6.98 -36.93
C ILE A 90 -17.30 -7.49 -38.21
N LYS A 91 -17.64 -8.78 -38.29
CA LYS A 91 -18.32 -9.37 -39.46
C LYS A 91 -19.68 -8.71 -39.72
N LYS A 92 -20.53 -8.57 -38.70
CA LYS A 92 -21.87 -7.96 -38.87
C LYS A 92 -21.79 -6.49 -39.27
N LEU A 93 -20.87 -5.72 -38.69
CA LEU A 93 -20.62 -4.33 -39.08
C LEU A 93 -20.13 -4.23 -40.54
N GLN A 94 -19.31 -5.16 -41.02
CA GLN A 94 -18.92 -5.25 -42.43
C GLN A 94 -20.11 -5.55 -43.35
N GLU A 95 -21.00 -6.47 -42.95
CA GLU A 95 -22.20 -6.85 -43.70
C GLU A 95 -23.16 -5.65 -43.89
N ILE A 96 -23.27 -4.75 -42.91
CA ILE A 96 -24.06 -3.50 -43.04
C ILE A 96 -23.30 -2.33 -43.68
N GLY A 97 -22.04 -2.51 -44.10
CA GLY A 97 -21.30 -1.60 -44.97
C GLY A 97 -20.12 -0.84 -44.34
N TYR A 98 -19.71 -1.15 -43.10
CA TYR A 98 -18.52 -0.55 -42.49
C TYR A 98 -17.22 -1.19 -42.99
N SER A 99 -16.22 -0.36 -43.29
CA SER A 99 -14.82 -0.76 -43.34
C SER A 99 -14.22 -0.61 -41.94
N ILE A 100 -13.43 -1.59 -41.50
CA ILE A 100 -13.01 -1.73 -40.09
C ILE A 100 -11.50 -1.84 -39.99
N GLU A 101 -10.89 -1.14 -39.04
CA GLU A 101 -9.46 -1.17 -38.75
C GLU A 101 -9.20 -1.38 -37.25
N ASP A 102 -8.48 -2.44 -36.90
CA ASP A 102 -8.05 -2.71 -35.52
C ASP A 102 -6.79 -1.88 -35.20
N LYS A 103 -6.96 -0.90 -34.31
CA LYS A 103 -5.96 0.08 -33.88
C LYS A 103 -5.38 -0.22 -32.49
N ARG A 104 -5.68 -1.38 -31.90
CA ARG A 104 -5.21 -1.74 -30.54
C ARG A 104 -3.69 -1.97 -30.49
N GLY A 105 -3.12 -1.80 -29.30
CA GLY A 105 -1.68 -1.96 -29.06
C GLY A 105 -0.84 -0.94 -29.84
N ILE A 106 0.26 -1.39 -30.45
CA ILE A 106 1.22 -0.55 -31.19
C ILE A 106 0.69 0.01 -32.52
N LYS A 107 -0.58 -0.26 -32.88
CA LYS A 107 -1.24 0.31 -34.06
C LYS A 107 -1.99 1.60 -33.75
N THR A 108 -2.04 2.01 -32.49
CA THR A 108 -2.84 3.16 -32.04
C THR A 108 -2.32 4.48 -32.61
N ASN A 109 -3.24 5.37 -32.93
CA ASN A 109 -2.96 6.75 -33.30
C ASN A 109 -3.10 7.71 -32.09
N ASN A 110 -3.41 7.20 -30.89
CA ASN A 110 -3.48 8.01 -29.68
C ASN A 110 -2.07 8.39 -29.22
N ILE A 111 -1.89 9.64 -28.82
CA ILE A 111 -0.59 10.20 -28.45
C ILE A 111 -0.66 10.80 -27.04
N ILE A 112 0.36 10.58 -26.23
CA ILE A 112 0.67 11.39 -25.06
C ILE A 112 1.83 12.28 -25.49
N ASP A 113 1.57 13.59 -25.58
CA ASP A 113 2.54 14.54 -26.13
C ASP A 113 3.72 14.79 -25.18
N ILE A 114 4.72 15.54 -25.64
CA ILE A 114 5.89 15.93 -24.85
C ILE A 114 5.56 16.59 -23.49
N ASN A 115 4.40 17.24 -23.34
CA ASN A 115 3.94 17.86 -22.10
C ASN A 115 3.20 16.86 -21.19
N GLY A 116 2.81 15.69 -21.72
CA GLY A 116 2.03 14.67 -21.03
C GLY A 116 0.53 14.72 -21.31
N ASP A 117 0.06 15.58 -22.21
CA ASP A 117 -1.35 15.64 -22.58
C ASP A 117 -1.75 14.48 -23.48
N PHE A 118 -2.84 13.81 -23.14
CA PHE A 118 -3.44 12.78 -24.00
C PHE A 118 -4.23 13.40 -25.15
N LYS A 119 -3.84 13.11 -26.39
CA LYS A 119 -4.54 13.47 -27.63
C LYS A 119 -5.18 12.22 -28.24
N VAL A 120 -6.51 12.24 -28.37
CA VAL A 120 -7.28 11.18 -29.03
C VAL A 120 -7.00 11.22 -30.54
N GLY A 121 -6.52 10.11 -31.10
CA GLY A 121 -6.35 9.90 -32.54
C GLY A 121 -7.14 8.72 -33.11
N CYS A 122 -7.58 7.77 -32.27
CA CYS A 122 -8.45 6.66 -32.66
C CYS A 122 -9.19 6.01 -31.48
N HIS A 123 -10.28 5.31 -31.80
CA HIS A 123 -10.85 4.27 -30.95
C HIS A 123 -9.98 3.00 -31.00
N ASP A 124 -10.25 2.00 -30.15
CA ASP A 124 -9.55 0.70 -30.20
C ASP A 124 -9.79 0.01 -31.55
N ILE A 125 -11.04 0.00 -32.01
CA ILE A 125 -11.41 -0.38 -33.38
C ILE A 125 -12.08 0.83 -34.03
N ASN A 126 -11.46 1.32 -35.10
CA ASN A 126 -12.04 2.37 -35.93
C ASN A 126 -12.94 1.76 -37.01
N THR A 127 -14.07 2.40 -37.27
CA THR A 127 -14.90 2.11 -38.45
C THR A 127 -15.02 3.33 -39.36
N SER A 128 -15.18 3.07 -40.66
CA SER A 128 -15.42 4.10 -41.67
C SER A 128 -16.46 3.61 -42.66
N ILE A 129 -17.26 4.51 -43.22
CA ILE A 129 -18.33 4.15 -44.16
C ILE A 129 -18.30 5.06 -45.38
N LYS A 130 -18.20 4.47 -46.58
CA LYS A 130 -17.87 5.20 -47.82
C LYS A 130 -19.05 5.92 -48.47
N ASN A 131 -20.28 5.55 -48.16
CA ASN A 131 -21.51 6.09 -48.77
C ASN A 131 -22.74 5.75 -47.90
N SER A 132 -22.93 6.40 -46.75
CA SER A 132 -24.16 6.23 -45.96
C SER A 132 -24.49 7.45 -45.09
N ASN A 133 -25.75 7.55 -44.70
CA ASN A 133 -26.23 8.50 -43.68
C ASN A 133 -26.09 7.91 -42.26
N LEU A 134 -25.02 7.16 -41.98
CA LEU A 134 -24.76 6.52 -40.69
C LEU A 134 -23.54 7.15 -40.02
N LEU A 135 -23.53 7.16 -38.68
CA LEU A 135 -22.42 7.66 -37.87
C LEU A 135 -21.25 6.67 -37.84
N GLY A 136 -20.06 7.15 -37.49
CA GLY A 136 -18.93 6.27 -37.16
C GLY A 136 -19.22 5.44 -35.89
N VAL A 137 -18.65 4.25 -35.81
CA VAL A 137 -18.73 3.38 -34.64
C VAL A 137 -17.34 3.22 -34.02
N GLY A 138 -17.21 3.55 -32.74
CA GLY A 138 -16.06 3.20 -31.91
C GLY A 138 -16.36 1.94 -31.10
N LEU A 139 -15.53 0.91 -31.23
CA LEU A 139 -15.63 -0.27 -30.35
C LEU A 139 -14.55 -0.20 -29.27
N PHE A 140 -14.94 -0.54 -28.04
CA PHE A 140 -14.09 -0.78 -26.89
C PHE A 140 -14.25 -2.22 -26.43
N VAL A 141 -13.18 -2.82 -25.89
CA VAL A 141 -13.17 -4.24 -25.50
C VAL A 141 -12.95 -4.47 -24.00
N TYR A 142 -13.62 -5.48 -23.46
CA TYR A 142 -13.36 -6.02 -22.13
C TYR A 142 -13.13 -7.54 -22.15
N LYS A 143 -12.44 -8.04 -21.12
CA LYS A 143 -12.22 -9.47 -20.84
C LYS A 143 -12.81 -9.82 -19.49
N ILE A 144 -13.50 -10.96 -19.37
CA ILE A 144 -13.95 -11.49 -18.08
C ILE A 144 -13.02 -12.65 -17.70
N ASN A 145 -12.39 -12.54 -16.53
CA ASN A 145 -11.59 -13.60 -15.93
C ASN A 145 -12.16 -13.89 -14.53
N ASN A 146 -12.92 -14.96 -14.38
CA ASN A 146 -13.66 -15.29 -13.14
C ASN A 146 -14.52 -14.11 -12.66
N ASN A 147 -14.20 -13.53 -11.49
CA ASN A 147 -14.91 -12.41 -10.87
C ASN A 147 -14.27 -11.04 -11.18
N GLU A 148 -13.32 -10.97 -12.12
CA GLU A 148 -12.68 -9.73 -12.54
C GLU A 148 -12.97 -9.42 -14.01
N VAL A 149 -13.10 -8.13 -14.33
CA VAL A 149 -13.20 -7.62 -15.70
C VAL A 149 -12.02 -6.70 -15.99
N THR A 150 -11.36 -6.94 -17.10
CA THR A 150 -10.17 -6.18 -17.54
C THR A 150 -10.48 -5.39 -18.80
N THR A 151 -10.15 -4.09 -18.80
CA THR A 151 -10.15 -3.23 -19.99
C THR A 151 -8.76 -2.66 -20.25
N TYR A 152 -8.50 -2.30 -21.50
CA TYR A 152 -7.24 -1.71 -21.94
C TYR A 152 -7.46 -0.34 -22.58
N SER A 153 -6.42 0.48 -22.57
CA SER A 153 -6.26 1.62 -23.47
C SER A 153 -4.81 1.69 -23.94
N TYR A 154 -4.58 2.33 -25.09
CA TYR A 154 -3.27 2.37 -25.76
C TYR A 154 -2.93 3.80 -26.22
N ALA A 155 -1.65 4.16 -26.18
CA ALA A 155 -1.10 5.39 -26.75
C ALA A 155 0.39 5.24 -27.09
N PHE A 156 0.91 6.13 -27.93
CA PHE A 156 2.35 6.40 -28.05
C PHE A 156 2.74 7.53 -27.09
N ASP A 157 3.76 7.34 -26.25
CA ASP A 157 4.22 8.33 -25.27
C ASP A 157 5.53 8.98 -25.77
N GLU A 158 5.41 10.20 -26.33
CA GLU A 158 6.52 10.89 -27.00
C GLU A 158 7.72 11.12 -26.07
N ARG A 159 7.45 11.34 -24.77
CA ARG A 159 8.46 11.64 -23.74
C ARG A 159 9.44 10.49 -23.52
N ILE A 160 9.02 9.26 -23.81
CA ILE A 160 9.85 8.05 -23.66
C ILE A 160 10.05 7.29 -24.98
N GLY A 161 9.47 7.78 -26.09
CA GLY A 161 9.59 7.17 -27.42
C GLY A 161 9.04 5.75 -27.52
N LYS A 162 8.06 5.38 -26.68
CA LYS A 162 7.50 4.01 -26.61
C LYS A 162 5.97 4.00 -26.65
N PHE A 163 5.43 2.90 -27.16
CA PHE A 163 4.02 2.59 -26.97
C PHE A 163 3.75 2.16 -25.53
N VAL A 164 2.68 2.69 -24.97
CA VAL A 164 2.22 2.44 -23.61
C VAL A 164 0.74 2.05 -23.61
N GLY A 165 0.29 1.46 -22.52
CA GLY A 165 -1.12 1.23 -22.28
C GLY A 165 -1.50 1.35 -20.83
N THR A 166 -2.81 1.46 -20.57
CA THR A 166 -3.37 1.29 -19.23
C THR A 166 -4.24 0.06 -19.20
N GLU A 167 -3.93 -0.87 -18.32
CA GLU A 167 -4.82 -1.99 -17.97
C GLU A 167 -5.61 -1.59 -16.72
N LYS A 168 -6.94 -1.66 -16.76
CA LYS A 168 -7.83 -1.45 -15.61
C LYS A 168 -8.48 -2.79 -15.26
N VAL A 169 -8.26 -3.28 -14.05
CA VAL A 169 -8.85 -4.53 -13.53
C VAL A 169 -9.88 -4.16 -12.46
N ILE A 170 -11.17 -4.35 -12.77
CA ILE A 170 -12.30 -4.07 -11.88
C ILE A 170 -12.96 -5.37 -11.42
N PRO A 171 -13.56 -5.41 -10.21
CA PRO A 171 -14.43 -6.52 -9.83
C PRO A 171 -15.67 -6.57 -10.73
N LYS A 172 -16.20 -7.77 -10.97
CA LYS A 172 -17.42 -7.98 -11.77
C LYS A 172 -18.63 -7.22 -11.19
N GLU A 173 -18.72 -7.10 -9.87
CA GLU A 173 -19.73 -6.26 -9.19
C GLU A 173 -19.72 -4.83 -9.74
N LEU A 174 -18.55 -4.18 -9.82
CA LEU A 174 -18.43 -2.84 -10.38
C LEU A 174 -18.80 -2.83 -11.87
N PHE A 175 -18.40 -3.83 -12.65
CA PHE A 175 -18.82 -3.92 -14.06
C PHE A 175 -20.35 -3.99 -14.20
N ASP A 176 -21.02 -4.84 -13.43
CA ASP A 176 -22.48 -5.03 -13.43
C ASP A 176 -23.24 -3.77 -12.92
N MET A 177 -22.59 -2.91 -12.13
CA MET A 177 -23.15 -1.60 -11.73
C MET A 177 -22.95 -0.51 -12.81
N ILE A 178 -21.87 -0.60 -13.58
CA ILE A 178 -21.57 0.31 -14.71
C ILE A 178 -22.45 -0.02 -15.92
N TYR A 179 -22.71 -1.30 -16.20
CA TYR A 179 -23.37 -1.76 -17.42
C TYR A 179 -24.69 -2.46 -17.10
N ASN A 180 -25.79 -1.92 -17.64
CA ASN A 180 -27.11 -2.48 -17.43
C ASN A 180 -27.32 -3.71 -18.32
N ASN A 181 -27.35 -4.90 -17.69
CA ASN A 181 -27.58 -6.17 -18.38
C ASN A 181 -29.02 -6.34 -18.90
N THR A 182 -29.99 -5.63 -18.31
CA THR A 182 -31.37 -5.54 -18.81
C THR A 182 -31.45 -4.53 -19.95
N PRO A 183 -31.89 -4.92 -21.16
CA PRO A 183 -32.14 -3.98 -22.25
C PRO A 183 -33.21 -2.95 -21.89
N VAL A 184 -33.06 -1.73 -22.40
CA VAL A 184 -34.09 -0.68 -22.38
C VAL A 184 -34.74 -0.61 -23.76
N ASP A 185 -36.08 -0.61 -23.80
CA ASP A 185 -36.82 -0.26 -25.02
C ASP A 185 -36.70 1.25 -25.25
N TYR A 186 -35.94 1.61 -26.28
CA TYR A 186 -35.83 2.98 -26.75
C TYR A 186 -36.48 3.12 -28.13
N LYS A 187 -37.70 3.64 -28.13
CA LYS A 187 -38.48 3.96 -29.34
C LYS A 187 -38.68 2.74 -30.28
N GLY A 188 -38.72 1.53 -29.72
CA GLY A 188 -38.84 0.26 -30.44
C GLY A 188 -37.52 -0.48 -30.69
N ILE A 189 -36.40 -0.01 -30.15
CA ILE A 189 -35.08 -0.65 -30.22
C ILE A 189 -34.68 -1.14 -28.83
N GLN A 190 -34.31 -2.42 -28.69
CA GLN A 190 -33.83 -2.98 -27.41
C GLN A 190 -32.34 -2.69 -27.25
N LEU A 191 -31.96 -1.93 -26.22
CA LEU A 191 -30.58 -1.47 -26.02
C LEU A 191 -30.06 -1.80 -24.62
N LYS A 192 -29.03 -2.64 -24.52
CA LYS A 192 -28.16 -2.68 -23.33
C LYS A 192 -27.28 -1.42 -23.35
N THR A 193 -27.14 -0.74 -22.21
CA THR A 193 -26.33 0.50 -22.15
C THR A 193 -25.51 0.59 -20.87
N GLN A 194 -24.57 1.54 -20.84
CA GLN A 194 -24.03 2.07 -19.60
C GLN A 194 -25.15 2.65 -18.72
N SER A 195 -25.02 2.52 -17.40
CA SER A 195 -26.02 2.95 -16.43
C SER A 195 -26.09 4.47 -16.31
N LYS A 196 -27.27 5.03 -15.99
CA LYS A 196 -27.43 6.48 -15.79
C LYS A 196 -26.53 7.00 -14.66
N GLU A 197 -26.34 6.20 -13.62
CA GLU A 197 -25.54 6.54 -12.44
C GLU A 197 -24.06 6.73 -12.80
N TYR A 198 -23.47 5.76 -13.51
CA TYR A 198 -22.09 5.88 -13.96
C TYR A 198 -21.95 6.96 -15.04
N THR A 199 -22.93 7.09 -15.94
CA THR A 199 -22.90 8.12 -16.99
C THR A 199 -22.88 9.51 -16.35
N TYR A 200 -23.78 9.82 -15.41
CA TYR A 200 -23.77 11.07 -14.67
C TYR A 200 -22.46 11.28 -13.90
N MET A 201 -21.96 10.27 -13.18
CA MET A 201 -20.70 10.37 -12.43
C MET A 201 -19.49 10.64 -13.35
N SER A 202 -19.44 10.03 -14.53
CA SER A 202 -18.38 10.23 -15.51
C SER A 202 -18.48 11.60 -16.21
N LYS A 203 -19.71 12.05 -16.51
CA LYS A 203 -19.99 13.26 -17.30
C LYS A 203 -19.96 14.55 -16.48
N SER A 204 -20.42 14.52 -15.23
CA SER A 204 -20.38 15.67 -14.30
C SER A 204 -18.95 16.17 -14.02
N ARG A 205 -17.98 15.26 -13.99
CA ARG A 205 -16.53 15.55 -13.91
C ARG A 205 -15.91 16.07 -15.23
N GLY A 206 -16.68 16.11 -16.33
CA GLY A 206 -16.22 16.51 -17.65
C GLY A 206 -16.20 18.04 -17.85
N THR A 207 -15.12 18.56 -18.43
CA THR A 207 -14.99 20.00 -18.75
C THR A 207 -15.73 20.41 -20.03
N ARG A 208 -15.98 19.47 -20.95
CA ARG A 208 -16.58 19.74 -22.27
C ARG A 208 -18.07 20.08 -22.14
N ALA A 209 -18.53 21.09 -22.87
CA ALA A 209 -19.95 21.50 -22.85
C ALA A 209 -20.94 20.35 -23.14
N LYS A 210 -20.59 19.42 -24.04
CA LYS A 210 -21.41 18.24 -24.32
C LYS A 210 -21.54 17.29 -23.12
N ASP A 211 -20.50 17.14 -22.30
CA ASP A 211 -20.55 16.27 -21.12
C ASP A 211 -21.41 16.90 -20.01
N LYS A 212 -21.31 18.22 -19.81
CA LYS A 212 -22.18 18.95 -18.86
C LYS A 212 -23.66 18.84 -19.25
N LEU A 213 -23.98 18.97 -20.54
CA LEU A 213 -25.34 18.76 -21.05
C LEU A 213 -25.80 17.30 -20.87
N ASP A 214 -24.95 16.32 -21.19
CA ASP A 214 -25.24 14.90 -20.99
C ASP A 214 -25.52 14.55 -19.51
N ALA A 215 -24.88 15.25 -18.57
CA ALA A 215 -25.11 15.11 -17.14
C ALA A 215 -26.41 15.78 -16.68
N SER A 216 -26.71 17.02 -17.11
CA SER A 216 -27.92 17.76 -16.72
C SER A 216 -29.22 17.11 -17.23
N ILE A 217 -29.15 16.26 -18.26
CA ILE A 217 -30.29 15.47 -18.73
C ILE A 217 -30.59 14.28 -17.78
N ILE A 218 -29.55 13.69 -17.18
CA ILE A 218 -29.70 12.59 -16.22
C ILE A 218 -30.07 13.09 -14.83
N GLU A 219 -29.48 14.20 -14.39
CA GLU A 219 -29.56 14.73 -13.02
C GLU A 219 -30.99 14.76 -12.41
N PRO A 220 -32.05 15.22 -13.11
CA PRO A 220 -33.42 15.22 -12.58
C PRO A 220 -34.04 13.82 -12.36
N THR A 221 -33.39 12.77 -12.85
CA THR A 221 -33.84 11.37 -12.76
C THR A 221 -33.09 10.57 -11.69
N LEU A 222 -32.17 11.19 -10.95
CA LEU A 222 -31.42 10.55 -9.86
C LEU A 222 -32.24 10.60 -8.57
N ASP A 223 -32.64 9.42 -8.10
CA ASP A 223 -33.28 9.21 -6.80
C ASP A 223 -32.27 8.75 -5.73
N GLU A 224 -32.74 8.54 -4.51
CA GLU A 224 -31.93 8.06 -3.39
C GLU A 224 -31.15 6.77 -3.73
N LYS A 225 -31.80 5.80 -4.39
CA LYS A 225 -31.18 4.56 -4.88
C LYS A 225 -30.10 4.81 -5.94
N SER A 226 -30.33 5.77 -6.83
CA SER A 226 -29.32 6.21 -7.81
C SER A 226 -28.09 6.78 -7.09
N MET A 227 -28.29 7.56 -6.02
CA MET A 227 -27.20 8.14 -5.22
C MET A 227 -26.45 7.08 -4.40
N GLU A 228 -27.14 6.10 -3.80
CA GLU A 228 -26.53 4.93 -3.16
C GLU A 228 -25.65 4.15 -4.16
N LYS A 229 -26.17 3.89 -5.36
CA LYS A 229 -25.44 3.21 -6.44
C LYS A 229 -24.23 4.01 -6.91
N ILE A 230 -24.31 5.34 -7.03
CA ILE A 230 -23.16 6.21 -7.32
C ILE A 230 -22.11 6.11 -6.20
N SER A 231 -22.53 6.13 -4.93
CA SER A 231 -21.63 5.98 -3.78
C SER A 231 -20.87 4.66 -3.82
N LYS A 232 -21.58 3.54 -4.06
CA LYS A 232 -20.97 2.21 -4.14
C LYS A 232 -20.03 2.05 -5.35
N ILE A 233 -20.39 2.62 -6.50
CA ILE A 233 -19.51 2.69 -7.68
C ILE A 233 -18.20 3.42 -7.33
N ARG A 234 -18.26 4.55 -6.63
CA ARG A 234 -17.08 5.32 -6.21
C ARG A 234 -16.19 4.53 -5.25
N GLU A 235 -16.78 3.85 -4.26
CA GLU A 235 -16.05 2.98 -3.33
C GLU A 235 -15.26 1.89 -4.08
N LEU A 236 -15.89 1.22 -5.05
CA LEU A 236 -15.25 0.17 -5.86
C LEU A 236 -14.22 0.73 -6.86
N GLU A 237 -14.46 1.91 -7.45
CA GLU A 237 -13.48 2.59 -8.32
C GLU A 237 -12.25 3.05 -7.52
N ALA A 238 -12.41 3.46 -6.26
CA ALA A 238 -11.32 3.92 -5.40
C ALA A 238 -10.28 2.82 -5.10
N ARG A 239 -10.71 1.56 -5.06
CA ARG A 239 -9.89 0.35 -4.82
C ARG A 239 -9.45 -0.38 -6.10
N THR A 240 -9.89 0.10 -7.27
CA THR A 240 -9.60 -0.54 -8.57
C THR A 240 -8.10 -0.60 -8.89
N ASN A 241 -7.61 -1.77 -9.29
CA ASN A 241 -6.23 -1.93 -9.75
C ASN A 241 -6.06 -1.37 -11.17
N LYS A 242 -5.02 -0.55 -11.35
CA LYS A 242 -4.60 -0.02 -12.66
C LYS A 242 -3.13 -0.37 -12.87
N TYR A 243 -2.74 -0.68 -14.10
CA TYR A 243 -1.35 -0.97 -14.45
C TYR A 243 -0.94 -0.16 -15.68
N ARG A 244 0.22 0.48 -15.62
CA ARG A 244 0.91 1.03 -16.80
C ARG A 244 1.64 -0.12 -17.49
N LEU A 245 1.34 -0.31 -18.78
CA LEU A 245 2.01 -1.23 -19.66
C LEU A 245 3.00 -0.45 -20.53
N VAL A 246 4.17 -1.03 -20.79
CA VAL A 246 5.11 -0.58 -21.82
C VAL A 246 5.25 -1.71 -22.84
N PHE A 247 5.17 -1.39 -24.12
CA PHE A 247 5.24 -2.35 -25.21
C PHE A 247 6.58 -2.26 -25.95
N ASP A 248 7.11 -3.42 -26.34
CA ASP A 248 8.22 -3.51 -27.28
C ASP A 248 7.78 -3.16 -28.71
N LYS A 249 8.74 -3.06 -29.63
CA LYS A 249 8.52 -2.80 -31.06
C LYS A 249 7.66 -3.84 -31.79
N ASN A 250 7.40 -5.00 -31.18
CA ASN A 250 6.58 -6.08 -31.72
C ASN A 250 5.17 -6.11 -31.09
N GLY A 251 4.90 -5.24 -30.11
CA GLY A 251 3.64 -5.20 -29.37
C GLY A 251 3.54 -6.17 -28.20
N LYS A 252 4.66 -6.78 -27.77
CA LYS A 252 4.72 -7.58 -26.54
C LYS A 252 4.90 -6.64 -25.33
N ILE A 253 4.26 -6.97 -24.20
CA ILE A 253 4.47 -6.25 -22.94
C ILE A 253 5.92 -6.47 -22.48
N GLU A 254 6.68 -5.37 -22.41
CA GLU A 254 8.04 -5.29 -21.88
C GLU A 254 8.01 -5.10 -20.36
N SER A 255 7.09 -4.27 -19.85
CA SER A 255 6.87 -4.09 -18.42
C SER A 255 5.41 -3.82 -18.06
N ARG A 256 5.02 -4.20 -16.83
CA ARG A 256 3.69 -4.02 -16.26
C ARG A 256 3.84 -3.52 -14.81
N HIS A 257 3.52 -2.26 -14.57
CA HIS A 257 3.71 -1.61 -13.27
C HIS A 257 2.38 -1.16 -12.67
N ARG A 258 2.08 -1.56 -11.42
CA ARG A 258 0.83 -1.18 -10.72
C ARG A 258 0.87 0.31 -10.39
N LEU A 259 -0.15 1.05 -10.83
CA LEU A 259 -0.35 2.45 -10.47
C LEU A 259 -1.13 2.53 -9.14
N PRO A 260 -0.77 3.45 -8.23
CA PRO A 260 -1.51 3.64 -6.98
C PRO A 260 -2.99 3.96 -7.20
N SER A 261 -3.85 3.24 -6.49
CA SER A 261 -5.30 3.49 -6.42
C SER A 261 -5.61 4.80 -5.65
N LEU A 262 -6.89 5.14 -5.48
CA LEU A 262 -7.24 6.27 -4.61
C LEU A 262 -7.03 5.90 -3.14
N GLU A 263 -7.38 4.66 -2.76
CA GLU A 263 -7.08 4.08 -1.45
C GLU A 263 -5.58 4.14 -1.12
N ASP A 264 -4.70 3.70 -2.05
CA ASP A 264 -3.25 3.73 -1.83
C ASP A 264 -2.75 5.16 -1.54
N LYS A 265 -3.29 6.16 -2.25
CA LYS A 265 -2.93 7.58 -2.09
C LYS A 265 -3.41 8.16 -0.77
N VAL A 266 -4.65 7.88 -0.36
CA VAL A 266 -5.19 8.31 0.94
C VAL A 266 -4.42 7.67 2.08
N ASN A 267 -4.18 6.36 2.02
CA ASN A 267 -3.39 5.62 3.01
C ASN A 267 -1.95 6.15 3.10
N SER A 268 -1.30 6.40 1.96
CA SER A 268 0.06 6.98 1.91
C SER A 268 0.11 8.39 2.50
N PHE A 269 -0.87 9.25 2.18
CA PHE A 269 -0.98 10.60 2.74
C PHE A 269 -1.19 10.60 4.27
N LEU A 270 -2.15 9.83 4.78
CA LEU A 270 -2.39 9.75 6.23
C LEU A 270 -1.19 9.15 6.98
N THR A 271 -0.56 8.14 6.40
CA THR A 271 0.66 7.53 6.95
C THR A 271 1.83 8.53 6.97
N SER A 272 2.03 9.33 5.91
CA SER A 272 3.11 10.33 5.86
C SER A 272 2.90 11.46 6.89
N LEU A 273 1.65 11.88 7.13
CA LEU A 273 1.32 12.79 8.23
C LEU A 273 1.60 12.15 9.60
N TYR A 274 1.22 10.88 9.79
CA TYR A 274 1.44 10.17 11.05
C TYR A 274 2.92 9.97 11.39
N ILE A 275 3.77 9.66 10.41
CA ILE A 275 5.23 9.51 10.65
C ILE A 275 5.95 10.86 10.77
N SER A 276 5.45 11.93 10.13
CA SER A 276 6.09 13.25 10.21
C SER A 276 5.84 13.96 11.54
N SER A 277 4.75 13.64 12.25
CA SER A 277 4.55 14.05 13.64
C SER A 277 5.13 13.02 14.60
N SER A 278 5.95 13.44 15.56
CA SER A 278 6.46 12.57 16.64
C SER A 278 5.38 12.21 17.67
N THR A 279 4.54 13.16 18.07
CA THR A 279 3.61 13.05 19.21
C THR A 279 2.16 12.71 18.86
N LYS A 280 1.71 12.98 17.63
CA LYS A 280 0.29 12.76 17.28
C LYS A 280 -0.05 11.28 17.18
N THR A 281 -1.20 10.93 17.75
CA THR A 281 -1.93 9.67 17.56
C THR A 281 -2.62 9.64 16.19
N PRO A 282 -2.99 8.46 15.65
CA PRO A 282 -3.75 8.38 14.40
C PRO A 282 -5.08 9.15 14.45
N GLN A 283 -5.75 9.16 15.61
CA GLN A 283 -6.97 9.95 15.83
C GLN A 283 -6.74 11.45 15.63
N GLN A 284 -5.64 11.99 16.15
CA GLN A 284 -5.30 13.41 16.01
C GLN A 284 -4.96 13.75 14.56
N ILE A 285 -4.22 12.89 13.86
CA ILE A 285 -3.93 13.06 12.42
C ILE A 285 -5.23 13.14 11.61
N VAL A 286 -6.20 12.25 11.87
CA VAL A 286 -7.50 12.28 11.21
C VAL A 286 -8.25 13.58 11.54
N ASN A 287 -8.32 13.97 12.81
CA ASN A 287 -8.99 15.20 13.22
C ASN A 287 -8.39 16.44 12.54
N ASP A 288 -7.05 16.53 12.44
CA ASP A 288 -6.37 17.63 11.74
C ASP A 288 -6.74 17.66 10.24
N VAL A 289 -6.76 16.49 9.58
CA VAL A 289 -7.13 16.37 8.16
C VAL A 289 -8.57 16.77 7.93
N LEU A 290 -9.50 16.30 8.75
CA LEU A 290 -10.93 16.63 8.65
C LEU A 290 -11.22 18.12 8.90
N GLN A 291 -10.35 18.83 9.63
CA GLN A 291 -10.42 20.28 9.85
C GLN A 291 -9.70 21.10 8.76
N SER A 292 -8.99 20.46 7.82
CA SER A 292 -8.23 21.16 6.79
C SER A 292 -9.11 21.71 5.65
N GLU A 293 -8.71 22.85 5.10
CA GLU A 293 -9.37 23.43 3.93
C GLU A 293 -9.18 22.53 2.69
N GLN A 294 -8.03 21.87 2.56
CA GLN A 294 -7.73 20.94 1.47
C GLN A 294 -8.74 19.77 1.45
N TYR A 295 -8.98 19.13 2.61
CA TYR A 295 -10.00 18.10 2.73
C TYR A 295 -11.39 18.64 2.38
N SER A 296 -11.76 19.81 2.93
CA SER A 296 -13.08 20.44 2.68
C SER A 296 -13.36 20.70 1.19
N ARG A 297 -12.32 20.99 0.41
CA ARG A 297 -12.42 21.13 -1.06
C ARG A 297 -12.52 19.78 -1.77
N VAL A 298 -11.62 18.84 -1.43
CA VAL A 298 -11.51 17.54 -2.11
C VAL A 298 -12.72 16.63 -1.86
N ILE A 299 -13.32 16.66 -0.65
CA ILE A 299 -14.42 15.78 -0.28
C ILE A 299 -15.72 16.05 -1.06
N ILE A 300 -15.86 17.22 -1.68
CA ILE A 300 -16.98 17.56 -2.58
C ILE A 300 -16.91 16.71 -3.87
N GLU A 301 -15.71 16.57 -4.43
CA GLU A 301 -15.50 15.80 -5.67
C GLU A 301 -15.34 14.29 -5.41
N HIS A 302 -14.82 13.95 -4.22
CA HIS A 302 -14.44 12.60 -3.80
C HIS A 302 -14.97 12.19 -2.40
N PRO A 303 -16.29 12.23 -2.13
CA PRO A 303 -16.90 11.77 -0.86
C PRO A 303 -16.47 10.36 -0.40
N GLU A 304 -16.07 9.49 -1.33
CA GLU A 304 -15.50 8.16 -1.05
C GLU A 304 -14.28 8.18 -0.11
N ILE A 305 -13.57 9.31 -0.02
CA ILE A 305 -12.41 9.50 0.88
C ILE A 305 -12.79 9.36 2.36
N ASN A 306 -14.04 9.64 2.76
CA ASN A 306 -14.47 9.48 4.16
C ASN A 306 -14.41 8.02 4.63
N SER A 307 -14.79 7.07 3.79
CA SER A 307 -14.67 5.65 4.13
C SER A 307 -13.21 5.27 4.30
N LEU A 308 -12.35 5.72 3.37
CA LEU A 308 -10.92 5.43 3.37
C LEU A 308 -10.18 6.02 4.60
N ILE A 309 -10.54 7.23 5.02
CA ILE A 309 -10.02 7.85 6.26
C ILE A 309 -10.42 7.02 7.47
N ASN A 310 -11.70 6.64 7.59
CA ASN A 310 -12.21 5.84 8.71
C ASN A 310 -11.57 4.43 8.74
N GLU A 311 -11.40 3.79 7.58
CA GLU A 311 -10.73 2.49 7.43
C GLU A 311 -9.26 2.56 7.84
N TRP A 312 -8.54 3.62 7.46
CA TRP A 312 -7.17 3.86 7.92
C TRP A 312 -7.13 4.08 9.44
N GLN A 313 -8.03 4.90 9.99
CA GLN A 313 -8.14 5.15 11.43
C GLN A 313 -8.37 3.86 12.22
N GLU A 314 -9.33 3.04 11.80
CA GLU A 314 -9.66 1.76 12.46
C GLU A 314 -8.52 0.74 12.37
N LYS A 315 -7.81 0.71 11.24
CA LYS A 315 -6.61 -0.13 11.04
C LYS A 315 -5.40 0.32 11.87
N THR A 316 -5.32 1.60 12.21
CA THR A 316 -4.17 2.22 12.89
C THR A 316 -4.40 2.53 14.38
N LYS A 317 -5.64 2.47 14.90
CA LYS A 317 -6.00 2.85 16.28
C LYS A 317 -5.20 2.16 17.40
N HIS A 318 -4.61 1.00 17.12
CA HIS A 318 -3.78 0.24 18.06
C HIS A 318 -2.27 0.40 17.82
N TYR A 319 -1.85 1.33 16.95
CA TYR A 319 -0.43 1.50 16.60
C TYR A 319 0.38 1.99 17.79
N THR A 320 1.47 1.26 18.03
CA THR A 320 2.47 1.54 19.06
C THR A 320 3.61 2.40 18.49
N TYR A 321 4.53 2.86 19.34
CA TYR A 321 5.78 3.46 18.86
C TYR A 321 6.59 2.51 17.97
N ARG A 322 6.46 1.18 18.15
CA ARG A 322 7.09 0.17 17.30
C ARG A 322 6.50 0.18 15.89
N ASP A 323 5.18 0.31 15.77
CA ASP A 323 4.53 0.47 14.47
C ASP A 323 4.95 1.77 13.79
N LYS A 324 5.06 2.86 14.56
CA LYS A 324 5.52 4.15 14.05
C LYS A 324 6.96 4.07 13.51
N ILE A 325 7.88 3.45 14.25
CA ILE A 325 9.27 3.23 13.84
C ILE A 325 9.34 2.29 12.63
N ARG A 326 8.50 1.25 12.57
CA ARG A 326 8.36 0.37 11.39
C ARG A 326 7.88 1.13 10.14
N LEU A 327 6.96 2.08 10.27
CA LEU A 327 6.49 2.89 9.14
C LEU A 327 7.56 3.88 8.69
N ILE A 328 8.29 4.51 9.60
CA ILE A 328 9.46 5.35 9.30
C ILE A 328 10.52 4.53 8.57
N ASN A 329 10.81 3.31 9.04
CA ASN A 329 11.76 2.40 8.40
C ASN A 329 11.36 2.06 6.94
N ILE A 330 10.08 1.80 6.69
CA ILE A 330 9.55 1.56 5.33
C ILE A 330 9.69 2.81 4.46
N ASP A 331 9.30 4.00 4.94
CA ASP A 331 9.39 5.26 4.21
C ASP A 331 10.84 5.63 3.83
N TYR A 332 11.77 5.54 4.79
CA TYR A 332 13.19 5.80 4.52
C TYR A 332 13.85 4.72 3.64
N SER A 333 13.44 3.46 3.74
CA SER A 333 13.93 2.40 2.84
C SER A 333 13.39 2.56 1.41
N GLN A 334 12.17 3.06 1.22
CA GLN A 334 11.65 3.42 -0.10
C GLN A 334 12.40 4.60 -0.74
N LYS A 335 12.82 5.59 0.06
CA LYS A 335 13.71 6.68 -0.41
C LYS A 335 15.09 6.16 -0.80
N LEU A 336 15.65 5.27 0.00
CA LEU A 336 16.92 4.59 -0.25
C LEU A 336 16.91 3.78 -1.56
N GLN A 337 15.81 3.09 -1.86
CA GLN A 337 15.60 2.38 -3.13
C GLN A 337 15.52 3.30 -4.37
N GLY A 338 15.44 4.62 -4.18
CA GLY A 338 15.50 5.61 -5.26
C GLY A 338 16.92 6.00 -5.71
N PHE A 339 17.97 5.52 -5.03
CA PHE A 339 19.37 5.81 -5.35
C PHE A 339 19.94 4.87 -6.41
N ASP A 340 20.94 5.33 -7.17
CA ASP A 340 21.61 4.47 -8.15
C ASP A 340 22.31 3.29 -7.44
N LYS A 341 22.19 2.09 -8.02
CA LYS A 341 22.76 0.86 -7.45
C LYS A 341 24.26 0.98 -7.13
N LYS A 342 25.02 1.75 -7.92
CA LYS A 342 26.46 1.96 -7.67
C LYS A 342 26.73 2.70 -6.36
N ALA A 343 25.91 3.70 -6.01
CA ALA A 343 26.02 4.44 -4.76
C ALA A 343 25.64 3.55 -3.57
N ILE A 344 24.61 2.70 -3.73
CA ILE A 344 24.24 1.67 -2.74
C ILE A 344 25.39 0.68 -2.51
N ASP A 345 25.97 0.13 -3.60
CA ASP A 345 27.10 -0.81 -3.53
C ASP A 345 28.34 -0.14 -2.90
N ASN A 346 28.62 1.14 -3.20
CA ASN A 346 29.70 1.93 -2.59
C ASN A 346 29.49 2.15 -1.07
N ALA A 347 28.28 2.53 -0.66
CA ALA A 347 27.93 2.74 0.75
C ALA A 347 28.02 1.43 1.56
N LEU A 348 27.62 0.30 0.98
CA LEU A 348 27.74 -1.03 1.60
C LEU A 348 29.20 -1.48 1.73
N ASP A 349 30.02 -1.30 0.70
CA ASP A 349 31.47 -1.61 0.73
C ASP A 349 32.21 -0.71 1.75
N PHE A 350 31.85 0.57 1.84
CA PHE A 350 32.35 1.47 2.89
C PHE A 350 32.04 0.94 4.30
N LEU A 351 30.80 0.54 4.56
CA LEU A 351 30.41 -0.04 5.86
C LEU A 351 31.14 -1.36 6.16
N GLN A 352 31.27 -2.23 5.16
CA GLN A 352 31.98 -3.51 5.28
C GLN A 352 33.47 -3.31 5.62
N ARG A 353 34.15 -2.41 4.92
CA ARG A 353 35.57 -2.09 5.16
C ARG A 353 35.76 -1.37 6.49
N ARG A 354 34.88 -0.43 6.86
CA ARG A 354 34.88 0.22 8.18
C ARG A 354 34.75 -0.82 9.31
N HIS A 355 33.91 -1.85 9.13
CA HIS A 355 33.81 -2.96 10.06
C HIS A 355 35.10 -3.79 10.14
N GLN A 356 35.68 -4.17 8.99
CA GLN A 356 36.96 -4.90 8.93
C GLN A 356 38.12 -4.14 9.57
N ASN A 357 38.18 -2.82 9.39
CA ASN A 357 39.19 -1.93 9.97
C ASN A 357 38.89 -1.54 11.43
N HIS A 358 37.90 -2.18 12.08
CA HIS A 358 37.46 -1.87 13.45
C HIS A 358 37.18 -0.37 13.69
N GLY A 359 36.64 0.32 12.68
CA GLY A 359 36.30 1.75 12.73
C GLY A 359 37.50 2.71 12.77
N LYS A 360 38.73 2.25 12.50
CA LYS A 360 39.95 3.05 12.72
C LYS A 360 40.28 4.07 11.62
N ASN A 361 39.87 3.82 10.37
CA ASN A 361 40.11 4.71 9.23
C ASN A 361 38.79 5.08 8.57
N ASN A 362 38.50 6.38 8.49
CA ASN A 362 37.49 6.94 7.58
C ASN A 362 38.12 7.48 6.29
N ASP A 363 39.46 7.67 6.28
CA ASP A 363 40.18 8.41 5.24
C ASP A 363 40.59 7.56 4.01
N ASP A 364 40.32 6.24 4.04
CA ASP A 364 40.79 5.28 3.03
C ASP A 364 39.86 5.11 1.81
N ILE A 365 38.70 5.78 1.79
CA ILE A 365 37.66 5.58 0.76
C ILE A 365 37.07 6.92 0.34
N GLU A 366 37.20 7.24 -0.94
CA GLU A 366 36.42 8.29 -1.59
C GLU A 366 34.95 7.84 -1.68
N LEU A 367 34.13 8.30 -0.72
CA LEU A 367 32.68 8.23 -0.84
C LEU A 367 32.27 9.11 -2.02
N ASP A 368 31.56 8.54 -2.99
CA ASP A 368 31.05 9.35 -4.08
C ASP A 368 29.96 10.33 -3.56
N PRO A 369 29.68 11.43 -4.29
CA PRO A 369 28.71 12.45 -3.84
C PRO A 369 27.26 11.96 -3.72
N GLU A 370 26.94 10.79 -4.24
CA GLU A 370 25.62 10.17 -4.14
C GLU A 370 25.56 9.18 -2.96
N ALA A 371 26.61 8.38 -2.75
CA ALA A 371 26.79 7.56 -1.55
C ALA A 371 26.84 8.41 -0.27
N SER A 372 27.42 9.61 -0.34
CA SER A 372 27.41 10.58 0.77
C SER A 372 25.99 10.95 1.21
N LYS A 373 25.06 11.13 0.26
CA LYS A 373 23.64 11.43 0.54
C LYS A 373 22.88 10.24 1.15
N ILE A 374 23.34 9.01 0.93
CA ILE A 374 22.78 7.83 1.62
C ILE A 374 23.08 7.91 3.12
N PHE A 375 24.26 8.40 3.53
CA PHE A 375 24.59 8.64 4.93
C PHE A 375 23.87 9.85 5.54
N GLU A 376 23.60 10.89 4.74
CA GLU A 376 22.69 11.98 5.14
C GLU A 376 21.28 11.42 5.42
N LEU A 377 20.72 10.62 4.50
CA LEU A 377 19.41 9.99 4.64
C LEU A 377 19.35 9.02 5.85
N MET A 378 20.42 8.27 6.11
CA MET A 378 20.55 7.42 7.29
C MET A 378 20.56 8.24 8.59
N THR A 379 21.17 9.43 8.56
CA THR A 379 21.18 10.36 9.69
C THR A 379 19.78 10.93 9.93
N GLU A 380 19.07 11.34 8.87
CA GLU A 380 17.68 11.79 8.96
C GLU A 380 16.74 10.71 9.51
N TYR A 381 16.92 9.45 9.07
CA TYR A 381 16.19 8.28 9.58
C TYR A 381 16.40 8.14 11.09
N GLY A 382 17.65 8.20 11.56
CA GLY A 382 17.98 8.18 12.99
C GLY A 382 17.38 9.36 13.76
N GLN A 383 17.44 10.58 13.23
CA GLN A 383 16.82 11.74 13.89
C GLN A 383 15.29 11.64 13.96
N SER A 384 14.63 11.03 12.97
CA SER A 384 13.19 10.76 13.01
C SER A 384 12.81 9.79 14.12
N ILE A 385 13.61 8.74 14.36
CA ILE A 385 13.44 7.83 15.49
C ILE A 385 13.71 8.55 16.82
N LYS A 386 14.80 9.32 16.91
CA LYS A 386 15.16 10.10 18.11
C LYS A 386 14.04 11.03 18.57
N ARG A 387 13.38 11.74 17.64
CA ARG A 387 12.24 12.61 17.94
C ARG A 387 11.06 11.88 18.58
N ILE A 388 10.78 10.62 18.21
CA ILE A 388 9.73 9.83 18.88
C ILE A 388 10.06 9.67 20.37
N PHE A 389 11.31 9.34 20.70
CA PHE A 389 11.71 9.15 22.09
C PHE A 389 11.76 10.48 22.87
N VAL A 390 12.37 11.51 22.30
CA VAL A 390 12.49 12.84 22.92
C VAL A 390 11.11 13.47 23.16
N ASP A 391 10.30 13.60 22.12
CA ASP A 391 9.07 14.42 22.17
C ASP A 391 7.94 13.73 22.96
N ASN A 392 8.00 12.40 23.13
CA ASN A 392 7.06 11.63 23.95
C ASN A 392 7.65 11.26 25.34
N ASN A 393 8.79 11.85 25.73
CA ASN A 393 9.46 11.63 27.01
C ASN A 393 9.75 10.14 27.32
N ILE A 394 10.12 9.36 26.31
CA ILE A 394 10.51 7.95 26.45
C ILE A 394 11.98 7.88 26.87
N ASP A 395 12.28 7.19 27.96
CA ASP A 395 13.67 6.95 28.40
C ASP A 395 14.35 5.87 27.55
N ILE A 396 15.69 5.87 27.56
CA ILE A 396 16.52 4.73 27.17
C ILE A 396 16.97 4.02 28.47
N THR A 397 16.86 2.69 28.57
CA THR A 397 17.14 1.96 29.82
C THR A 397 18.48 1.21 29.80
N HIS A 398 19.46 1.68 30.58
CA HIS A 398 20.69 0.92 30.83
C HIS A 398 20.51 0.02 32.07
N ILE A 399 20.70 -1.29 31.93
CA ILE A 399 20.49 -2.27 33.01
C ILE A 399 21.82 -2.95 33.37
N THR A 400 22.25 -2.80 34.62
CA THR A 400 23.53 -3.32 35.14
C THR A 400 23.40 -3.84 36.57
N SER A 401 24.30 -4.71 37.03
CA SER A 401 24.40 -5.12 38.44
C SER A 401 25.27 -4.16 39.28
N ILE A 402 25.74 -3.06 38.69
CA ILE A 402 26.58 -2.06 39.36
C ILE A 402 25.69 -0.99 40.01
N ALA A 403 25.80 -0.88 41.33
CA ALA A 403 25.11 0.12 42.13
C ALA A 403 25.64 1.54 41.86
N PRO A 404 24.80 2.59 41.93
CA PRO A 404 25.20 3.98 41.74
C PRO A 404 26.42 4.39 42.58
N GLU A 405 26.48 3.98 43.85
CA GLU A 405 27.60 4.33 44.74
C GLU A 405 28.94 3.67 44.35
N LYS A 406 28.91 2.71 43.40
CA LYS A 406 30.07 1.97 42.91
C LYS A 406 30.50 2.40 41.50
N LEU A 407 29.79 3.33 40.86
CA LEU A 407 30.21 3.93 39.61
C LEU A 407 31.38 4.90 39.87
N GLU A 408 32.53 4.61 39.27
CA GLU A 408 33.70 5.49 39.35
C GLU A 408 33.36 6.86 38.78
N GLY A 409 33.57 7.92 39.58
CA GLY A 409 33.23 9.30 39.19
C GLY A 409 31.73 9.61 39.08
N GLY A 410 30.83 8.67 39.38
CA GLY A 410 29.39 8.88 39.22
C GLY A 410 28.94 8.98 37.75
N VAL A 411 29.67 8.35 36.83
CA VAL A 411 29.36 8.38 35.39
C VAL A 411 29.10 6.99 34.80
N LEU A 412 28.17 6.92 33.83
CA LEU A 412 28.05 5.78 32.92
C LEU A 412 28.96 6.01 31.71
N ARG A 413 29.79 5.01 31.43
CA ARG A 413 30.72 4.98 30.28
C ARG A 413 30.82 3.58 29.68
N LYS A 414 31.14 3.50 28.39
CA LYS A 414 31.73 2.29 27.80
C LYS A 414 33.13 2.16 28.46
N SER A 415 33.51 1.04 29.11
CA SER A 415 34.59 1.03 30.17
C SER A 415 36.08 0.75 29.81
N ILE A 416 36.62 -0.46 29.49
CA ILE A 416 37.96 -0.69 28.81
C ILE A 416 38.09 -1.86 27.74
N ASP A 417 37.85 -3.16 28.03
CA ASP A 417 38.39 -4.38 27.34
C ASP A 417 37.47 -5.48 26.65
N ARG A 418 36.26 -5.24 26.10
CA ARG A 418 35.39 -6.33 25.59
C ARG A 418 34.64 -6.08 24.27
N ALA A 419 34.70 -7.04 23.34
CA ALA A 419 33.80 -7.10 22.19
C ALA A 419 32.39 -7.58 22.62
N ASN A 420 31.36 -6.78 22.34
CA ASN A 420 29.94 -7.04 22.64
C ASN A 420 29.58 -7.28 24.13
N ASN A 421 30.51 -7.01 25.04
CA ASN A 421 30.22 -6.71 26.43
C ASN A 421 30.73 -5.29 26.70
N TYR A 422 30.12 -4.64 27.69
CA TYR A 422 30.49 -3.28 28.09
C TYR A 422 31.89 -3.30 28.70
N GLU A 423 32.90 -2.87 27.91
CA GLU A 423 34.22 -2.35 28.28
C GLU A 423 34.96 -1.99 26.90
N THR A 424 35.52 -0.78 26.68
CA THR A 424 35.93 0.02 25.43
C THR A 424 36.70 -0.62 24.21
N GLU A 425 37.45 0.03 23.27
CA GLU A 425 38.02 1.40 23.01
C GLU A 425 37.87 1.89 21.55
N ARG A 426 37.83 3.23 21.38
CA ARG A 426 37.57 4.01 20.15
C ARG A 426 36.19 3.85 19.48
N VAL A 427 35.16 4.42 20.14
CA VAL A 427 34.64 5.76 19.77
C VAL A 427 34.35 6.49 21.10
N ASN A 428 34.33 7.82 21.12
CA ASN A 428 34.15 8.66 22.32
C ASN A 428 32.73 8.58 22.92
N GLY A 429 32.15 7.39 23.16
CA GLY A 429 30.72 7.33 23.46
C GLY A 429 30.19 6.26 24.42
N VAL A 430 29.14 6.65 25.13
CA VAL A 430 28.35 5.85 26.08
C VAL A 430 27.26 5.10 25.33
N PHE A 431 27.10 3.82 25.65
CA PHE A 431 26.08 2.97 25.04
C PHE A 431 24.98 2.69 26.07
N ALA A 432 23.78 3.20 25.81
CA ALA A 432 22.60 2.92 26.63
C ALA A 432 21.83 1.74 26.02
N SER A 433 21.37 0.82 26.88
CA SER A 433 20.73 -0.42 26.47
C SER A 433 19.26 -0.20 26.06
N SER A 434 18.68 -1.22 25.43
CA SER A 434 17.34 -1.24 24.87
C SER A 434 16.24 -0.97 25.91
N SER A 435 15.65 0.24 25.83
CA SER A 435 14.23 0.38 26.10
C SER A 435 13.47 -0.41 25.04
N SER A 436 12.93 -1.56 25.41
CA SER A 436 12.07 -2.34 24.52
C SER A 436 10.88 -1.49 24.09
N ILE A 437 10.75 -1.25 22.79
CA ILE A 437 9.69 -0.39 22.23
C ILE A 437 8.29 -1.01 22.46
N ASP A 438 8.24 -2.30 22.80
CA ASP A 438 7.05 -3.08 23.12
C ASP A 438 6.93 -3.47 24.61
N GLY A 439 7.83 -3.00 25.48
CA GLY A 439 7.84 -3.33 26.91
C GLY A 439 8.26 -4.76 27.28
N ASN A 440 8.71 -5.58 26.31
CA ASN A 440 8.92 -7.03 26.53
C ASN A 440 10.33 -7.44 27.00
N ASN A 441 11.21 -6.50 27.34
CA ASN A 441 12.54 -6.84 27.86
C ASN A 441 12.48 -7.06 29.38
N PRO A 442 12.67 -8.30 29.91
CA PRO A 442 12.73 -8.52 31.35
C PRO A 442 13.93 -7.76 31.95
N TYR A 443 13.71 -7.08 33.08
CA TYR A 443 14.66 -6.14 33.71
C TYR A 443 15.88 -6.81 34.37
N ILE A 444 16.68 -7.51 33.55
CA ILE A 444 17.68 -8.47 33.99
C ILE A 444 19.02 -8.14 33.30
N ALA A 445 20.02 -7.75 34.11
CA ALA A 445 21.32 -7.31 33.61
C ALA A 445 22.10 -8.42 32.87
N ARG A 446 22.74 -8.06 31.75
CA ARG A 446 23.72 -8.91 31.06
C ARG A 446 25.05 -8.87 31.82
N ASN A 447 25.31 -9.87 32.66
CA ASN A 447 26.62 -10.05 33.33
C ASN A 447 27.60 -10.87 32.46
N SER A 448 28.77 -11.25 32.97
CA SER A 448 29.78 -12.05 32.26
C SER A 448 29.29 -13.41 31.73
N SER A 449 28.21 -13.95 32.30
CA SER A 449 27.56 -15.19 31.84
C SER A 449 26.27 -14.93 31.05
N GLY A 450 25.75 -13.70 31.10
CA GLY A 450 24.66 -13.18 30.28
C GLY A 450 23.26 -13.59 30.68
N MET A 451 22.26 -12.93 30.09
CA MET A 451 20.90 -13.47 29.95
C MET A 451 20.69 -13.81 28.48
N ILE A 452 20.21 -15.02 28.19
CA ILE A 452 20.09 -15.53 26.83
C ILE A 452 18.64 -15.87 26.54
N ILE A 453 18.10 -15.24 25.48
CA ILE A 453 16.76 -15.46 24.98
C ILE A 453 16.75 -16.81 24.25
N LEU A 454 15.95 -17.75 24.72
CA LEU A 454 15.77 -19.09 24.14
C LEU A 454 14.48 -19.19 23.30
N GLY A 455 13.56 -18.23 23.45
CA GLY A 455 12.32 -18.15 22.70
C GLY A 455 11.56 -16.88 23.06
N LYS A 456 10.37 -16.67 22.47
CA LYS A 456 9.56 -15.44 22.64
C LYS A 456 9.33 -15.01 24.10
N SER A 457 9.30 -15.95 25.04
CA SER A 457 9.04 -15.71 26.45
C SER A 457 9.92 -16.57 27.38
N THR A 458 11.03 -17.11 26.88
CA THR A 458 11.87 -18.05 27.63
C THR A 458 13.30 -17.56 27.67
N TYR A 459 13.85 -17.43 28.88
CA TYR A 459 15.17 -16.86 29.13
C TYR A 459 15.96 -17.79 30.04
N ILE A 460 17.28 -17.86 29.82
CA ILE A 460 18.21 -18.47 30.78
C ILE A 460 19.22 -17.41 31.24
N TYR A 461 19.27 -17.22 32.55
CA TYR A 461 20.31 -16.46 33.22
C TYR A 461 21.55 -17.34 33.36
N GLY A 462 22.72 -16.82 32.99
CA GLY A 462 23.97 -17.57 32.93
C GLY A 462 24.60 -17.89 34.28
N SER A 463 23.95 -17.59 35.41
CA SER A 463 24.44 -17.92 36.75
C SER A 463 23.29 -18.18 37.74
N ASP A 464 23.60 -18.58 38.97
CA ASP A 464 22.62 -18.82 40.04
C ASP A 464 22.27 -17.52 40.81
N ASN A 465 21.83 -16.46 40.13
CA ASN A 465 21.54 -15.16 40.78
C ASN A 465 20.10 -15.02 41.30
N ILE A 466 19.23 -16.02 41.11
CA ILE A 466 17.84 -15.98 41.61
C ILE A 466 17.65 -16.96 42.76
N GLU A 467 17.10 -16.47 43.86
CA GLU A 467 16.71 -17.23 45.04
C GLU A 467 15.19 -17.16 45.21
N VAL A 468 14.56 -18.27 45.61
CA VAL A 468 13.12 -18.29 45.88
C VAL A 468 12.89 -18.23 47.38
N THR A 469 12.40 -17.08 47.85
CA THR A 469 12.07 -16.84 49.26
C THR A 469 10.57 -16.96 49.47
N GLN A 470 10.14 -17.28 50.70
CA GLN A 470 8.72 -17.38 51.06
C GLN A 470 8.39 -16.31 52.12
N ASP A 471 7.29 -15.59 51.93
CA ASP A 471 6.84 -14.56 52.88
C ASP A 471 6.01 -15.15 54.05
N SER A 472 5.55 -14.26 54.94
CA SER A 472 4.72 -14.61 56.09
C SER A 472 3.33 -15.17 55.76
N GLU A 473 2.83 -14.96 54.54
CA GLU A 473 1.56 -15.49 54.05
C GLU A 473 1.74 -16.83 53.32
N GLY A 474 2.99 -17.25 53.11
CA GLY A 474 3.35 -18.47 52.39
C GLY A 474 3.49 -18.30 50.88
N LYS A 475 3.38 -17.06 50.36
CA LYS A 475 3.61 -16.77 48.95
C LYS A 475 5.11 -16.79 48.66
N LYS A 476 5.48 -17.37 47.53
CA LYS A 476 6.86 -17.45 47.05
C LYS A 476 7.18 -16.27 46.14
N HIS A 477 8.37 -15.71 46.32
CA HIS A 477 8.91 -14.59 45.57
C HIS A 477 10.28 -14.96 45.00
N ALA A 478 10.54 -14.58 43.75
CA ALA A 478 11.83 -14.74 43.11
C ALA A 478 12.66 -13.47 43.32
N MET A 479 13.69 -13.59 44.15
CA MET A 479 14.55 -12.50 44.58
C MET A 479 15.93 -12.64 43.93
N LEU A 480 16.45 -11.54 43.39
CA LEU A 480 17.84 -11.45 42.97
C LEU A 480 18.77 -11.44 44.19
N ARG A 481 19.76 -12.34 44.20
CA ARG A 481 20.82 -12.38 45.23
C ARG A 481 21.68 -11.13 45.17
N GLN A 482 22.00 -10.68 43.95
CA GLN A 482 22.60 -9.38 43.66
C GLN A 482 21.59 -8.53 42.87
N PRO A 483 21.11 -7.39 43.41
CA PRO A 483 20.19 -6.50 42.73
C PRO A 483 20.74 -6.01 41.38
N ASN A 484 19.82 -5.80 40.44
CA ASN A 484 20.11 -5.03 39.23
C ASN A 484 19.67 -3.57 39.43
N TYR A 485 20.19 -2.69 38.60
CA TYR A 485 19.89 -1.27 38.57
C TYR A 485 19.50 -0.87 37.14
N ILE A 486 18.33 -0.25 37.00
CA ILE A 486 17.86 0.32 35.73
C ILE A 486 18.10 1.83 35.79
N TYR A 487 18.93 2.35 34.89
CA TYR A 487 19.16 3.77 34.72
C TYR A 487 18.27 4.26 33.57
N HIS A 488 17.34 5.17 33.88
CA HIS A 488 16.41 5.77 32.93
C HIS A 488 17.03 7.03 32.35
N ILE A 489 17.54 6.91 31.13
CA ILE A 489 18.41 7.91 30.50
C ILE A 489 17.61 8.73 29.48
N ASN A 490 17.79 10.05 29.53
CA ASN A 490 17.19 10.97 28.58
C ASN A 490 17.82 10.81 27.18
N PRO A 491 17.03 10.52 26.13
CA PRO A 491 17.53 10.31 24.76
C PRO A 491 18.19 11.55 24.12
N ASN A 492 18.06 12.75 24.69
CA ASN A 492 18.56 14.00 24.11
C ASN A 492 20.02 13.97 23.66
N ARG A 493 20.93 13.38 24.45
CA ARG A 493 22.38 13.29 24.12
C ARG A 493 22.75 12.03 23.32
N PHE A 494 21.80 11.14 23.07
CA PHE A 494 22.02 9.88 22.38
C PHE A 494 21.55 9.93 20.93
N ASN A 495 22.20 9.16 20.07
CA ASN A 495 21.80 8.91 18.69
C ASN A 495 21.45 7.42 18.55
N PRO A 496 20.33 7.07 17.90
CA PRO A 496 19.95 5.68 17.67
C PRO A 496 20.90 5.01 16.68
N VAL A 497 21.26 3.75 16.95
CA VAL A 497 22.09 2.96 16.03
C VAL A 497 21.25 2.49 14.85
N CYS A 498 21.47 3.15 13.71
CA CYS A 498 20.90 2.80 12.42
C CYS A 498 21.96 2.18 11.52
N ASN A 499 21.57 1.25 10.66
CA ASN A 499 22.44 0.57 9.71
C ASN A 499 21.79 0.47 8.33
N LEU A 500 22.60 0.17 7.32
CA LEU A 500 22.20 -0.10 5.93
C LEU A 500 22.52 -1.56 5.59
N THR A 501 21.57 -2.27 4.97
CA THR A 501 21.75 -3.68 4.57
C THR A 501 20.89 -4.01 3.34
N ILE A 502 20.95 -5.25 2.87
CA ILE A 502 20.08 -5.82 1.83
C ILE A 502 19.08 -6.77 2.49
N ASP A 503 17.78 -6.62 2.22
CA ASP A 503 16.77 -7.57 2.67
C ASP A 503 17.01 -8.94 2.00
N PRO A 504 17.21 -10.04 2.76
CA PRO A 504 17.45 -11.37 2.19
C PRO A 504 16.26 -11.94 1.40
N ARG A 505 15.07 -11.33 1.45
CA ARG A 505 13.87 -11.79 0.73
C ARG A 505 13.57 -11.02 -0.55
N SER A 506 13.58 -9.69 -0.50
CA SER A 506 13.36 -8.85 -1.68
C SER A 506 14.63 -8.57 -2.47
N HIS A 507 15.81 -8.71 -1.86
CA HIS A 507 17.11 -8.27 -2.38
C HIS A 507 17.23 -6.76 -2.60
N GLU A 508 16.31 -5.97 -2.04
CA GLU A 508 16.35 -4.51 -2.05
C GLU A 508 17.18 -3.95 -0.88
N PRO A 509 17.80 -2.78 -1.03
CA PRO A 509 18.43 -2.08 0.08
C PRO A 509 17.38 -1.58 1.07
N ILE A 510 17.69 -1.73 2.36
CA ILE A 510 16.86 -1.28 3.48
C ILE A 510 17.73 -0.64 4.56
N PHE A 511 17.13 0.28 5.32
CA PHE A 511 17.69 0.65 6.62
C PHE A 511 17.24 -0.33 7.71
N GLU A 512 18.00 -0.42 8.79
CA GLU A 512 17.62 -1.12 10.01
C GLU A 512 17.87 -0.21 11.21
N PHE A 513 16.99 -0.28 12.21
CA PHE A 513 17.20 0.30 13.54
C PHE A 513 17.42 -0.83 14.53
N SER A 514 18.57 -0.83 15.19
CA SER A 514 18.78 -1.65 16.40
C SER A 514 18.38 -0.84 17.62
N GLU A 515 17.80 -1.48 18.65
CA GLU A 515 17.40 -0.81 19.91
C GLU A 515 18.60 -0.32 20.77
N GLU A 516 19.78 -0.15 20.17
CA GLU A 516 21.00 0.37 20.78
C GLU A 516 21.14 1.88 20.52
N TRP A 517 21.72 2.60 21.48
CA TRP A 517 21.86 4.06 21.42
C TRP A 517 23.25 4.49 21.87
N ILE A 518 23.83 5.47 21.16
CA ILE A 518 25.19 5.99 21.40
C ILE A 518 25.14 7.49 21.72
N SER A 519 25.68 7.90 22.86
CA SER A 519 25.99 9.31 23.18
C SER A 519 27.48 9.55 23.00
N ASP A 520 27.92 10.67 22.44
CA ASP A 520 29.34 11.03 22.27
C ASP A 520 29.97 11.69 23.52
N SER A 521 29.35 11.52 24.69
CA SER A 521 29.84 12.00 25.99
C SER A 521 29.43 11.08 27.13
N GLU A 522 30.28 10.99 28.17
CA GLU A 522 29.95 10.36 29.46
C GLU A 522 28.60 10.87 30.01
N VAL A 523 27.85 9.98 30.69
CA VAL A 523 26.55 10.33 31.29
C VAL A 523 26.71 10.44 32.80
N ASP A 524 26.54 11.64 33.31
CA ASP A 524 26.52 11.94 34.74
C ASP A 524 25.20 11.45 35.37
N ILE A 525 25.27 10.52 36.32
CA ILE A 525 24.09 9.96 36.97
C ILE A 525 23.47 10.88 38.03
N SER A 526 24.16 11.97 38.39
CA SER A 526 23.64 13.03 39.27
C SER A 526 22.93 14.16 38.51
N ASP A 527 23.16 14.28 37.21
CA ASP A 527 22.44 15.24 36.34
C ASP A 527 21.07 14.68 35.96
N HIS A 528 20.02 15.14 36.64
CA HIS A 528 18.63 14.76 36.34
C HIS A 528 18.13 15.13 34.94
N SER A 529 18.84 15.99 34.19
CA SER A 529 18.55 16.22 32.78
C SER A 529 19.07 15.08 31.88
N GLN A 530 20.04 14.30 32.35
CA GLN A 530 20.64 13.14 31.67
C GLN A 530 20.07 11.81 32.19
N VAL A 531 19.93 11.63 33.51
CA VAL A 531 19.36 10.42 34.14
C VAL A 531 18.14 10.79 34.97
N ARG A 532 16.96 10.46 34.47
CA ARG A 532 15.67 10.86 35.06
C ARG A 532 15.31 10.04 36.30
N ASN A 533 15.70 8.77 36.33
CA ASN A 533 15.43 7.84 37.43
C ASN A 533 16.49 6.73 37.50
N ILE A 534 16.70 6.16 38.68
CA ILE A 534 17.47 4.92 38.87
C ILE A 534 16.66 3.97 39.75
N GLU A 535 16.22 2.85 39.19
CA GLU A 535 15.47 1.82 39.91
C GLU A 535 16.41 0.71 40.40
N GLN A 536 16.30 0.31 41.67
CA GLN A 536 16.93 -0.90 42.19
C GLN A 536 15.96 -2.09 42.09
N VAL A 537 16.21 -2.98 41.14
CA VAL A 537 15.44 -4.22 40.96
C VAL A 537 16.03 -5.32 41.84
N LYS A 538 15.23 -5.79 42.80
CA LYS A 538 15.58 -6.96 43.64
C LYS A 538 14.52 -8.06 43.59
N ASP A 539 13.24 -7.71 43.61
CA ASP A 539 12.15 -8.64 43.36
C ASP A 539 11.90 -8.74 41.85
N VAL A 540 11.90 -9.96 41.31
CA VAL A 540 11.62 -10.25 39.89
C VAL A 540 10.41 -11.18 39.72
N THR A 541 9.58 -11.36 40.76
CA THR A 541 8.45 -12.29 40.80
C THR A 541 7.42 -12.01 39.70
N SER A 542 7.13 -10.75 39.40
CA SER A 542 6.18 -10.34 38.35
C SER A 542 6.61 -10.76 36.94
N LEU A 543 7.93 -10.88 36.68
CA LEU A 543 8.43 -11.36 35.38
C LEU A 543 7.98 -12.80 35.10
N LEU A 544 7.76 -13.62 36.14
CA LEU A 544 7.36 -15.02 35.99
C LEU A 544 5.92 -15.17 35.46
N GLU A 545 5.07 -14.15 35.61
CA GLU A 545 3.70 -14.15 35.09
C GLU A 545 3.68 -14.20 33.55
N HIS A 546 4.68 -13.58 32.91
CA HIS A 546 4.78 -13.48 31.45
C HIS A 546 5.93 -14.31 30.85
N TYR A 547 6.96 -14.62 31.63
CA TYR A 547 8.19 -15.26 31.17
C TYR A 547 8.54 -16.54 31.92
N THR A 548 9.17 -17.47 31.22
CA THR A 548 9.84 -18.64 31.80
C THR A 548 11.31 -18.31 32.02
N ILE A 549 11.74 -18.26 33.28
CA ILE A 549 13.10 -17.89 33.69
C ILE A 549 13.85 -19.12 34.21
N LEU A 550 14.99 -19.42 33.60
CA LEU A 550 15.91 -20.48 33.96
C LEU A 550 17.22 -19.88 34.52
N CYS A 551 17.94 -20.63 35.36
CA CYS A 551 19.27 -20.24 35.86
C CYS A 551 20.29 -21.36 35.63
N ASP A 552 21.39 -21.08 34.92
CA ASP A 552 22.57 -21.95 34.78
C ASP A 552 23.35 -21.95 36.10
N THR A 553 23.10 -22.95 36.95
CA THR A 553 23.53 -22.96 38.35
C THR A 553 25.06 -22.99 38.50
N GLN A 554 25.75 -23.50 37.48
CA GLN A 554 27.20 -23.69 37.47
C GLN A 554 27.92 -22.76 36.48
N SER A 555 27.21 -21.80 35.88
CA SER A 555 27.73 -20.87 34.87
C SER A 555 28.46 -21.55 33.72
N GLN A 556 27.95 -22.70 33.27
CA GLN A 556 28.56 -23.52 32.22
C GLN A 556 28.33 -22.98 30.79
N GLY A 557 27.70 -21.81 30.64
CA GLY A 557 27.34 -21.22 29.34
C GLY A 557 26.22 -21.99 28.64
N ILE A 558 25.29 -22.57 29.41
CA ILE A 558 24.24 -23.48 28.92
C ILE A 558 23.36 -22.77 27.88
N GLY A 559 22.98 -21.50 28.10
CA GLY A 559 22.20 -20.74 27.11
C GLY A 559 22.93 -20.52 25.78
N MET A 560 24.27 -20.34 25.79
CA MET A 560 25.04 -20.23 24.54
C MET A 560 25.07 -21.56 23.79
N LYS A 561 25.23 -22.67 24.52
CA LYS A 561 25.18 -24.03 23.95
C LYS A 561 23.79 -24.35 23.37
N VAL A 562 22.72 -23.96 24.06
CA VAL A 562 21.34 -24.05 23.52
C VAL A 562 21.25 -23.28 22.20
N ARG A 563 21.62 -21.99 22.18
CA ARG A 563 21.54 -21.13 20.98
C ARG A 563 22.42 -21.58 19.79
N GLN A 564 23.38 -22.48 20.02
CA GLN A 564 24.23 -23.11 19.00
C GLN A 564 23.69 -24.46 18.48
N SER A 565 22.55 -24.93 19.01
CA SER A 565 21.90 -26.17 18.57
C SER A 565 21.38 -26.07 17.14
N LYS A 566 21.20 -27.22 16.46
CA LYS A 566 20.75 -27.24 15.06
C LYS A 566 19.23 -27.35 14.92
N SER A 567 18.52 -27.66 16.01
CA SER A 567 17.07 -27.78 16.04
C SER A 567 16.48 -27.53 17.42
N LYS A 568 15.23 -27.03 17.46
CA LYS A 568 14.46 -26.79 18.69
C LYS A 568 14.27 -28.07 19.54
N ASP A 569 14.20 -29.24 18.90
CA ASP A 569 14.10 -30.52 19.61
C ASP A 569 15.39 -30.90 20.36
N GLU A 570 16.56 -30.53 19.83
CA GLU A 570 17.85 -30.69 20.52
C GLU A 570 17.96 -29.70 21.69
N GLU A 571 17.56 -28.44 21.49
CA GLU A 571 17.52 -27.41 22.53
C GLU A 571 16.73 -27.88 23.76
N LEU A 572 15.50 -28.35 23.55
CA LEU A 572 14.61 -28.77 24.63
C LEU A 572 15.08 -30.04 25.33
N LYS A 573 15.62 -31.02 24.59
CA LYS A 573 16.23 -32.21 25.20
C LYS A 573 17.45 -31.84 26.05
N PHE A 574 18.29 -30.92 25.57
CA PHE A 574 19.47 -30.46 26.30
C PHE A 574 19.08 -29.71 27.58
N ILE A 575 18.13 -28.77 27.51
CA ILE A 575 17.59 -28.06 28.69
C ILE A 575 16.98 -29.05 29.69
N ALA A 576 16.16 -30.00 29.23
CA ALA A 576 15.51 -30.98 30.11
C ALA A 576 16.52 -31.91 30.81
N ILE A 577 17.61 -32.30 30.14
CA ILE A 577 18.73 -33.03 30.76
C ILE A 577 19.40 -32.14 31.82
N LYS A 578 19.63 -30.86 31.51
CA LYS A 578 20.27 -29.92 32.44
C LYS A 578 19.43 -29.51 33.64
N ILE A 579 18.10 -29.58 33.53
CA ILE A 579 17.21 -29.46 34.70
C ILE A 579 17.29 -30.73 35.55
N LYS A 580 17.29 -31.91 34.93
CA LYS A 580 17.37 -33.21 35.65
C LYS A 580 18.70 -33.45 36.36
N ASP A 581 19.81 -32.97 35.80
CA ASP A 581 21.15 -33.07 36.42
C ASP A 581 21.48 -31.93 37.40
N GLY A 582 20.57 -30.96 37.57
CA GLY A 582 20.71 -29.83 38.49
C GLY A 582 21.60 -28.69 37.98
N SER A 583 22.16 -28.78 36.76
CA SER A 583 22.91 -27.66 36.16
C SER A 583 22.02 -26.47 35.76
N VAL A 584 20.70 -26.66 35.67
CA VAL A 584 19.71 -25.60 35.40
C VAL A 584 18.57 -25.67 36.40
N ARG A 585 18.24 -24.52 37.01
CA ARG A 585 17.03 -24.32 37.81
C ARG A 585 15.92 -23.69 36.97
N ASN A 586 14.66 -24.06 37.24
CA ASN A 586 13.47 -23.47 36.63
C ASN A 586 12.71 -22.65 37.68
N ILE A 587 12.83 -21.32 37.63
CA ILE A 587 12.34 -20.44 38.70
C ILE A 587 10.81 -20.43 38.76
N ASN A 588 10.12 -20.57 37.62
CA ASN A 588 8.66 -20.72 37.55
C ASN A 588 8.19 -22.00 38.27
N GLN A 589 8.95 -23.09 38.17
CA GLN A 589 8.65 -24.34 38.88
C GLN A 589 8.83 -24.19 40.40
N GLU A 590 9.89 -23.50 40.83
CA GLU A 590 10.21 -23.33 42.25
C GLU A 590 9.24 -22.38 42.96
N THR A 591 8.83 -21.30 42.29
CA THR A 591 7.82 -20.34 42.79
C THR A 591 6.39 -20.86 42.66
N GLY A 592 6.11 -21.71 41.66
CA GLY A 592 4.77 -22.15 41.29
C GLY A 592 4.01 -21.18 40.36
N ILE A 593 4.68 -20.15 39.84
CA ILE A 593 4.06 -19.11 38.99
C ILE A 593 4.25 -19.47 37.50
N ASN A 594 3.14 -19.63 36.77
CA ASN A 594 3.13 -19.91 35.32
C ASN A 594 4.06 -21.10 34.95
N TYR A 595 4.09 -22.13 35.79
CA TYR A 595 4.87 -23.33 35.52
C TYR A 595 4.34 -24.03 34.27
N ARG A 596 5.20 -24.15 33.25
CA ARG A 596 4.96 -24.90 32.02
C ARG A 596 5.97 -26.03 31.94
N ASP A 597 5.51 -27.23 31.61
CA ASP A 597 6.41 -28.35 31.37
C ASP A 597 7.18 -28.11 30.07
N LEU A 598 8.50 -27.97 30.20
CA LEU A 598 9.42 -27.73 29.07
C LEU A 598 9.56 -28.95 28.14
N SER A 599 9.05 -30.12 28.55
CA SER A 599 8.94 -31.30 27.68
C SER A 599 7.68 -31.28 26.79
N SER A 600 6.72 -30.40 27.08
CA SER A 600 5.48 -30.22 26.31
C SER A 600 5.39 -28.84 25.65
N ILE A 601 6.50 -28.30 25.12
CA ILE A 601 6.42 -27.09 24.31
C ILE A 601 5.65 -27.43 23.02
N GLU A 602 4.38 -27.03 23.00
CA GLU A 602 3.50 -27.18 21.86
C GLU A 602 4.02 -26.42 20.62
N ARG A 603 3.50 -26.85 19.48
CA ARG A 603 3.95 -26.49 18.12
C ARG A 603 3.68 -25.04 17.77
#